data_AF-A0A1I1I9I3-F1
#
_entry.id   AF-A0A1I1I9I3-F1
#
_cell.length_a   1.000
_cell.length_b   1.000
_cell.length_c   1.000
_cell.angle_alpha   90.00
_cell.angle_beta   90.00
_cell.angle_gamma   90.00
#
_symmetry.space_group_name_H-M   'P 1'
#
loop_
_entity.id
_entity.type
_entity.pdbx_description
1 polymer ?
#
loop_
_entity_poly.entity_id
_entity_poly.type
_entity_poly.pdbx_seq_one_letter_code
_entity_poly.pdbx_strand_id
1 'polypeptide(L)'
;MRLYHYYEREKGPFRSISDLSDEDGEKVLEQIRKDKPDVFLAKRPSDYLQKRRRFEAILRNEFIKIGGRPERDTPHYMVVEEVPFFEKWYEHTASIIIDTDELDTSMLSFTYGDSHPTFSGNVKDGKEYRNRLYSFEEIQNIIDKYGLPQEWNPDFKYGPECYVEVQVWTDRGLEKWLE
;
A
#
# COMPACT_ATOMS: atom_id res chain seq x y z
N MET A 1 13.39 9.00 -5.30
CA MET A 1 12.60 9.05 -4.04
C MET A 1 12.79 7.71 -3.34
N ARG A 2 12.70 7.63 -2.01
CA ARG A 2 12.88 6.35 -1.31
C ARG A 2 11.53 5.71 -1.03
N LEU A 3 11.42 4.42 -1.33
CA LEU A 3 10.22 3.63 -1.07
C LEU A 3 10.44 2.71 0.13
N TYR A 4 9.47 2.69 1.04
CA TYR A 4 9.52 1.90 2.27
C TYR A 4 8.50 0.77 2.22
N HIS A 5 8.95 -0.46 2.46
CA HIS A 5 8.08 -1.61 2.70
C HIS A 5 8.20 -2.04 4.16
N TYR A 6 7.13 -1.91 4.94
CA TYR A 6 7.08 -2.35 6.33
C TYR A 6 6.52 -3.77 6.45
N TYR A 7 7.11 -4.58 7.32
CA TYR A 7 6.72 -5.98 7.50
C TYR A 7 7.07 -6.50 8.90
N GLU A 8 6.50 -7.66 9.25
CA GLU A 8 6.87 -8.40 10.46
C GLU A 8 8.23 -9.09 10.25
N ARG A 9 9.24 -8.71 11.04
CA ARG A 9 10.63 -9.17 10.86
C ARG A 9 10.73 -10.68 10.76
N GLU A 10 10.00 -11.41 11.58
CA GLU A 10 10.03 -12.88 11.64
C GLU A 10 9.41 -13.56 10.42
N LYS A 11 8.55 -12.86 9.66
CA LYS A 11 7.89 -13.39 8.47
C LYS A 11 8.65 -13.05 7.19
N GLY A 12 9.47 -12.00 7.22
CA GLY A 12 10.13 -11.50 6.02
C GLY A 12 9.21 -10.59 5.17
N PRO A 13 9.81 -9.87 4.22
CA PRO A 13 9.14 -8.87 3.41
C PRO A 13 8.26 -9.48 2.32
N PHE A 14 7.42 -8.65 1.69
CA PHE A 14 6.67 -8.93 0.46
C PHE A 14 5.77 -10.19 0.50
N ARG A 15 5.37 -10.63 1.70
CA ARG A 15 4.37 -11.68 1.89
C ARG A 15 2.96 -11.09 1.93
N SER A 16 2.31 -11.02 0.77
CA SER A 16 0.95 -10.48 0.67
C SER A 16 -0.10 -11.55 0.98
N ILE A 17 -1.08 -11.20 1.82
CA ILE A 17 -2.26 -12.05 2.03
C ILE A 17 -3.12 -12.17 0.77
N SER A 18 -2.97 -11.25 -0.18
CA SER A 18 -3.70 -11.27 -1.45
C SER A 18 -3.22 -12.38 -2.39
N ASP A 19 -2.00 -12.88 -2.18
CA ASP A 19 -1.42 -13.99 -2.95
C ASP A 19 -1.95 -15.36 -2.46
N LEU A 20 -2.68 -15.39 -1.35
CA LEU A 20 -3.32 -16.59 -0.82
C LEU A 20 -4.75 -16.76 -1.36
N SER A 21 -5.28 -17.98 -1.23
CA SER A 21 -6.72 -18.23 -1.40
C SER A 21 -7.52 -17.51 -0.31
N ASP A 22 -8.83 -17.33 -0.50
CA ASP A 22 -9.69 -16.73 0.54
C ASP A 22 -9.70 -17.56 1.83
N GLU A 23 -9.68 -18.89 1.70
CA GLU A 23 -9.64 -19.80 2.84
C GLU A 23 -8.32 -19.67 3.62
N ASP A 24 -7.18 -19.68 2.92
CA ASP A 24 -5.87 -19.59 3.57
C ASP A 24 -5.59 -18.19 4.10
N GLY A 25 -6.06 -17.15 3.39
CA GLY A 25 -6.03 -15.78 3.87
C GLY A 25 -6.82 -15.61 5.16
N GLU A 26 -8.03 -16.16 5.25
CA GLU A 26 -8.83 -16.04 6.49
C GLU A 26 -8.16 -16.77 7.65
N LYS A 27 -7.59 -17.97 7.42
CA LYS A 27 -6.79 -18.68 8.44
C LYS A 27 -5.64 -17.81 8.96
N VAL A 28 -4.93 -17.11 8.07
CA VAL A 28 -3.85 -16.19 8.47
C VAL A 28 -4.39 -15.02 9.31
N LEU A 29 -5.50 -14.41 8.93
CA LEU A 29 -6.12 -13.33 9.71
C LEU A 29 -6.59 -13.81 11.08
N GLU A 30 -7.23 -14.98 11.15
CA GLU A 30 -7.64 -15.60 12.41
C GLU A 30 -6.45 -15.89 13.33
N GLN A 31 -5.36 -16.41 12.78
CA GLN A 31 -4.14 -16.66 13.54
C GLN A 31 -3.54 -15.36 14.10
N ILE A 32 -3.48 -14.30 13.29
CA ILE A 32 -3.01 -12.97 13.75
C ILE A 32 -3.91 -12.43 14.87
N ARG A 33 -5.23 -12.52 14.72
CA ARG A 33 -6.19 -12.09 15.76
C ARG A 33 -5.98 -12.83 17.07
N LYS A 34 -5.64 -14.12 17.01
CA LYS A 34 -5.41 -14.96 18.19
C LYS A 34 -4.05 -14.70 18.85
N ASP A 35 -2.99 -14.62 18.07
CA ASP A 35 -1.62 -14.58 18.59
C ASP A 35 -1.17 -13.16 18.96
N LYS A 36 -1.69 -12.14 18.25
CA LYS A 36 -1.23 -10.75 18.33
C LYS A 36 -2.43 -9.79 18.37
N PRO A 37 -3.37 -9.90 19.34
CA PRO A 37 -4.60 -9.10 19.35
C PRO A 37 -4.37 -7.58 19.42
N ASP A 38 -3.21 -7.14 19.94
CA ASP A 38 -2.92 -5.72 20.16
C ASP A 38 -2.42 -4.98 18.91
N VAL A 39 -1.88 -5.70 17.91
CA VAL A 39 -1.34 -5.08 16.69
C VAL A 39 -2.45 -4.60 15.75
N PHE A 40 -2.14 -3.62 14.90
CA PHE A 40 -3.15 -3.02 14.00
C PHE A 40 -3.77 -4.05 13.04
N LEU A 41 -2.98 -5.02 12.57
CA LEU A 41 -3.41 -6.08 11.66
C LEU A 41 -4.56 -6.94 12.24
N ALA A 42 -4.56 -7.19 13.54
CA ALA A 42 -5.57 -8.00 14.22
C ALA A 42 -6.95 -7.32 14.25
N LYS A 43 -7.01 -6.01 14.03
CA LYS A 43 -8.26 -5.22 14.06
C LYS A 43 -9.03 -5.23 12.74
N ARG A 44 -8.56 -5.99 11.73
CA ARG A 44 -9.18 -6.07 10.41
C ARG A 44 -10.54 -6.79 10.46
N PRO A 45 -11.58 -6.21 9.84
CA PRO A 45 -12.93 -6.79 9.83
C PRO A 45 -12.98 -8.10 9.05
N SER A 46 -14.05 -8.88 9.24
CA SER A 46 -14.26 -10.17 8.56
C SER A 46 -14.43 -10.03 7.04
N ASP A 47 -14.82 -8.85 6.54
CA ASP A 47 -14.97 -8.58 5.12
C ASP A 47 -13.69 -7.98 4.47
N TYR A 48 -12.57 -7.98 5.20
CA TYR A 48 -11.33 -7.34 4.78
C TYR A 48 -10.79 -7.92 3.46
N LEU A 49 -10.70 -9.25 3.31
CA LEU A 49 -10.14 -9.88 2.11
C LEU A 49 -10.97 -9.56 0.87
N GLN A 50 -12.30 -9.65 0.98
CA GLN A 50 -13.20 -9.31 -0.12
C GLN A 50 -13.03 -7.85 -0.55
N LYS A 51 -12.96 -6.92 0.41
CA LYS A 51 -12.71 -5.51 0.13
C LYS A 51 -11.34 -5.32 -0.53
N ARG A 52 -10.29 -5.92 0.02
CA ARG A 52 -8.91 -5.81 -0.48
C ARG A 52 -8.83 -6.24 -1.94
N ARG A 53 -9.34 -7.41 -2.29
CA ARG A 53 -9.36 -7.89 -3.69
C ARG A 53 -10.14 -6.97 -4.62
N ARG A 54 -11.28 -6.45 -4.16
CA ARG A 54 -12.06 -5.47 -4.94
C ARG A 54 -11.25 -4.22 -5.24
N PHE A 55 -10.55 -3.65 -4.24
CA PHE A 55 -9.72 -2.47 -4.45
C PHE A 55 -8.49 -2.76 -5.30
N GLU A 56 -7.84 -3.91 -5.11
CA GLU A 56 -6.73 -4.36 -5.97
C GLU A 56 -7.16 -4.49 -7.44
N ALA A 57 -8.35 -5.03 -7.70
CA ALA A 57 -8.90 -5.09 -9.06
C ALA A 57 -9.14 -3.68 -9.64
N ILE A 58 -9.62 -2.73 -8.83
CA ILE A 58 -9.77 -1.33 -9.25
C ILE A 58 -8.40 -0.74 -9.58
N LEU A 59 -7.43 -0.86 -8.67
CA LEU A 59 -6.07 -0.34 -8.83
C LEU A 59 -5.41 -0.90 -10.10
N ARG A 60 -5.51 -2.21 -10.33
CA ARG A 60 -4.95 -2.85 -11.52
C ARG A 60 -5.59 -2.33 -12.80
N ASN A 61 -6.92 -2.15 -12.80
CA ASN A 61 -7.63 -1.61 -13.96
C ASN A 61 -7.30 -0.14 -14.22
N GLU A 62 -7.22 0.69 -13.17
CA GLU A 62 -6.79 2.09 -13.31
C GLU A 62 -5.34 2.19 -13.79
N PHE A 63 -4.46 1.30 -13.31
CA PHE A 63 -3.08 1.25 -13.76
C PHE A 63 -2.97 0.95 -15.26
N ILE A 64 -3.76 -0.01 -15.75
CA ILE A 64 -3.83 -0.32 -17.19
C ILE A 64 -4.37 0.88 -17.99
N LYS A 65 -5.37 1.60 -17.47
CA LYS A 65 -5.94 2.78 -18.16
C LYS A 65 -4.93 3.91 -18.34
N ILE A 66 -4.01 4.09 -17.40
CA ILE A 66 -2.93 5.09 -17.49
C ILE A 66 -1.70 4.56 -18.25
N GLY A 67 -1.81 3.40 -18.93
CA GLY A 67 -0.76 2.83 -19.78
C GLY A 67 0.17 1.83 -19.08
N GLY A 68 -0.08 1.54 -17.80
CA GLY A 68 0.65 0.54 -17.02
C GLY A 68 0.47 -0.88 -17.55
N ARG A 69 1.47 -1.72 -17.29
CA ARG A 69 1.51 -3.12 -17.76
C ARG A 69 1.78 -4.05 -16.59
N PRO A 70 0.80 -4.30 -15.71
CA PRO A 70 1.03 -5.08 -14.50
C PRO A 70 1.45 -6.51 -14.83
N GLU A 71 2.54 -6.98 -14.22
CA GLU A 71 3.04 -8.35 -14.33
C GLU A 71 2.53 -9.24 -13.20
N ARG A 72 2.14 -8.62 -12.09
CA ARG A 72 1.49 -9.28 -10.96
C ARG A 72 -0.01 -9.06 -10.99
N ASP A 73 -0.74 -10.02 -10.40
CA ASP A 73 -2.19 -9.89 -10.17
C ASP A 73 -2.48 -8.97 -8.97
N THR A 74 -1.60 -8.98 -7.97
CA THR A 74 -1.68 -8.13 -6.78
C THR A 74 -0.35 -7.39 -6.59
N PRO A 75 -0.36 -6.10 -6.22
CA PRO A 75 0.87 -5.35 -6.13
C PRO A 75 1.59 -5.64 -4.82
N HIS A 76 2.92 -5.48 -4.84
CA HIS A 76 3.65 -5.25 -3.60
C HIS A 76 3.39 -3.83 -3.13
N TYR A 77 2.95 -3.68 -1.88
CA TYR A 77 2.66 -2.37 -1.31
C TYR A 77 3.90 -1.78 -0.65
N MET A 78 4.17 -0.54 -0.98
CA MET A 78 5.20 0.30 -0.34
C MET A 78 4.60 1.68 -0.07
N VAL A 79 5.36 2.56 0.58
CA VAL A 79 5.00 3.97 0.76
C VAL A 79 6.18 4.88 0.42
N VAL A 80 5.89 6.11 0.01
CA VAL A 80 6.93 7.11 -0.28
C VAL A 80 7.46 7.69 1.02
N GLU A 81 8.79 7.63 1.19
CA GLU A 81 9.54 8.02 2.37
C GLU A 81 9.10 7.30 3.67
N GLU A 82 9.76 7.63 4.79
CA GLU A 82 9.46 7.05 6.09
C GLU A 82 8.09 7.51 6.61
N VAL A 83 7.35 6.60 7.25
CA VAL A 83 6.01 6.84 7.78
C VAL A 83 5.90 6.19 9.16
N PRO A 84 6.08 6.96 10.25
CA PRO A 84 6.10 6.43 11.63
C PRO A 84 4.83 5.67 12.03
N PHE A 85 3.69 5.93 11.37
CA PHE A 85 2.43 5.23 11.61
C PHE A 85 2.56 3.70 11.46
N PHE A 86 3.42 3.20 10.57
CA PHE A 86 3.58 1.76 10.34
C PHE A 86 4.43 1.05 11.39
N GLU A 87 5.13 1.76 12.28
CA GLU A 87 5.91 1.13 13.35
C GLU A 87 5.06 0.26 14.29
N LYS A 88 3.77 0.58 14.42
CA LYS A 88 2.81 -0.11 15.30
C LYS A 88 1.96 -1.16 14.59
N TRP A 89 2.23 -1.42 13.31
CA TRP A 89 1.44 -2.39 12.54
C TRP A 89 1.82 -3.84 12.85
N TYR A 90 3.07 -4.07 13.23
CA TYR A 90 3.64 -5.37 13.51
C TYR A 90 4.16 -5.43 14.96
N GLU A 91 4.45 -6.63 15.44
CA GLU A 91 5.05 -6.78 16.78
C GLU A 91 6.54 -6.44 16.72
N HIS A 92 7.26 -6.97 15.73
CA HIS A 92 8.64 -6.60 15.44
C HIS A 92 8.75 -6.00 14.04
N THR A 93 8.34 -4.74 13.92
CA THR A 93 8.42 -4.03 12.64
C THR A 93 9.84 -3.99 12.10
N ALA A 94 9.98 -4.35 10.83
CA ALA A 94 11.16 -4.14 10.01
C ALA A 94 10.76 -3.40 8.73
N SER A 95 11.73 -2.79 8.07
CA SER A 95 11.50 -2.09 6.82
C SER A 95 12.61 -2.34 5.80
N ILE A 96 12.24 -2.43 4.53
CA ILE A 96 13.16 -2.32 3.39
C ILE A 96 13.01 -0.93 2.81
N ILE A 97 14.15 -0.38 2.37
CA ILE A 97 14.25 0.90 1.68
C ILE A 97 14.81 0.62 0.29
N ILE A 98 14.14 1.13 -0.73
CA ILE A 98 14.55 0.99 -2.14
C ILE A 98 14.53 2.37 -2.77
N ASP A 99 15.62 2.77 -3.42
CA ASP A 99 15.56 3.98 -4.24
C ASP A 99 14.79 3.70 -5.54
N THR A 100 13.95 4.63 -5.97
CA THR A 100 13.24 4.50 -7.25
C THR A 100 14.18 4.40 -8.45
N ASP A 101 15.43 4.84 -8.32
CA ASP A 101 16.47 4.65 -9.35
C ASP A 101 16.85 3.16 -9.53
N GLU A 102 16.54 2.30 -8.56
CA GLU A 102 16.74 0.85 -8.62
C GLU A 102 15.52 0.10 -9.21
N LEU A 103 14.43 0.80 -9.50
CA LEU A 103 13.16 0.21 -9.95
C LEU A 103 12.77 0.72 -11.35
N ASP A 104 12.03 -0.13 -12.08
CA ASP A 104 11.33 0.32 -13.27
C ASP A 104 10.10 1.14 -12.85
N THR A 105 10.22 2.47 -12.87
CA THR A 105 9.16 3.39 -12.45
C THR A 105 7.90 3.29 -13.30
N SER A 106 7.97 2.71 -14.50
CA SER A 106 6.80 2.43 -15.34
C SER A 106 5.93 1.29 -14.79
N MET A 107 6.46 0.51 -13.85
CA MET A 107 5.78 -0.57 -13.13
C MET A 107 5.21 -0.14 -11.78
N LEU A 108 5.28 1.15 -11.47
CA LEU A 108 4.78 1.75 -10.24
C LEU A 108 3.49 2.53 -10.49
N SER A 109 2.54 2.39 -9.58
CA SER A 109 1.43 3.32 -9.46
C SER A 109 1.29 3.84 -8.04
N PHE A 110 0.59 4.95 -7.90
CA PHE A 110 0.52 5.68 -6.64
C PHE A 110 -0.89 6.15 -6.35
N THR A 111 -1.26 6.15 -5.06
CA THR A 111 -2.39 6.93 -4.55
C THR A 111 -1.87 7.91 -3.52
N TYR A 112 -2.38 9.14 -3.56
CA TYR A 112 -2.09 10.14 -2.53
C TYR A 112 -3.00 9.89 -1.32
N GLY A 113 -2.51 9.09 -0.38
CA GLY A 113 -3.31 8.44 0.66
C GLY A 113 -3.49 6.94 0.40
N ASP A 114 -4.12 6.28 1.37
CA ASP A 114 -4.54 4.87 1.29
C ASP A 114 -5.52 4.67 0.10
N SER A 115 -5.36 3.58 -0.63
CA SER A 115 -6.18 3.28 -1.81
C SER A 115 -7.65 3.05 -1.49
N HIS A 116 -7.98 2.55 -0.29
CA HIS A 116 -9.36 2.28 0.11
C HIS A 116 -10.19 3.57 0.27
N PRO A 117 -9.81 4.58 1.08
CA PRO A 117 -10.46 5.89 1.09
C PRO A 117 -10.49 6.55 -0.29
N THR A 118 -9.46 6.35 -1.10
CA THR A 118 -9.35 6.94 -2.45
C THR A 118 -10.45 6.44 -3.41
N PHE A 119 -10.79 5.15 -3.38
CA PHE A 119 -11.72 4.53 -4.34
C PHE A 119 -13.03 4.02 -3.74
N SER A 120 -13.22 4.06 -2.41
CA SER A 120 -14.43 3.52 -1.76
C SER A 120 -15.71 4.31 -2.06
N GLY A 121 -15.59 5.58 -2.48
CA GLY A 121 -16.71 6.51 -2.62
C GLY A 121 -17.31 6.98 -1.28
N ASN A 122 -16.76 6.55 -0.14
CA ASN A 122 -17.18 6.97 1.19
C ASN A 122 -16.67 8.37 1.54
N VAL A 123 -15.51 8.74 1.01
CA VAL A 123 -14.92 10.07 1.20
C VAL A 123 -15.34 10.97 0.04
N LYS A 124 -16.09 12.03 0.35
CA LYS A 124 -16.70 12.94 -0.64
C LYS A 124 -16.29 14.39 -0.38
N ASP A 125 -15.00 14.61 -0.16
CA ASP A 125 -14.41 15.91 0.14
C ASP A 125 -14.04 16.73 -1.11
N GLY A 126 -14.20 16.14 -2.30
CA GLY A 126 -13.94 16.82 -3.58
C GLY A 126 -12.45 17.09 -3.84
N LYS A 127 -11.54 16.50 -3.07
CA LYS A 127 -10.10 16.67 -3.28
C LYS A 127 -9.69 16.02 -4.61
N GLU A 128 -8.78 16.65 -5.35
CA GLU A 128 -8.43 16.25 -6.72
C GLU A 128 -7.77 14.87 -6.83
N TYR A 129 -7.22 14.37 -5.72
CA TYR A 129 -6.59 13.06 -5.63
C TYR A 129 -7.56 11.93 -5.26
N ARG A 130 -8.87 12.21 -5.15
CA ARG A 130 -9.89 11.17 -5.00
C ARG A 130 -10.13 10.45 -6.30
N ASN A 131 -10.40 9.15 -6.21
CA ASN A 131 -10.68 8.27 -7.36
C ASN A 131 -9.62 8.36 -8.46
N ARG A 132 -8.37 8.64 -8.10
CA ARG A 132 -7.28 8.82 -9.05
C ARG A 132 -6.08 7.98 -8.65
N LEU A 133 -5.57 7.27 -9.63
CA LEU A 133 -4.28 6.60 -9.59
C LEU A 133 -3.28 7.45 -10.38
N TYR A 134 -2.04 7.51 -9.91
CA TYR A 134 -0.99 8.32 -10.51
C TYR A 134 0.16 7.46 -11.01
N SER A 135 0.76 7.86 -12.13
CA SER A 135 2.09 7.43 -12.54
C SER A 135 3.19 8.07 -11.68
N PHE A 136 4.43 7.61 -11.85
CA PHE A 136 5.60 8.16 -11.16
C PHE A 136 5.82 9.66 -11.43
N GLU A 137 5.61 10.12 -12.66
CA GLU A 137 5.74 11.55 -13.00
C GLU A 137 4.60 12.38 -12.39
N GLU A 138 3.36 11.87 -12.45
CA GLU A 138 2.21 12.61 -11.94
C GLU A 138 2.20 12.70 -10.41
N ILE A 139 2.61 11.66 -9.68
CA ILE A 139 2.60 11.68 -8.22
C ILE A 139 3.58 12.71 -7.66
N GLN A 140 4.72 12.94 -8.34
CA GLN A 140 5.67 13.98 -7.95
C GLN A 140 5.01 15.36 -7.97
N ASN A 141 4.23 15.67 -9.00
CA ASN A 141 3.49 16.94 -9.06
C ASN A 141 2.47 17.09 -7.92
N ILE A 142 1.83 15.99 -7.51
CA ILE A 142 0.89 16.01 -6.38
C ILE A 142 1.61 16.21 -5.05
N ILE A 143 2.75 15.54 -4.87
CA ILE A 143 3.61 15.71 -3.68
C ILE A 143 4.15 17.14 -3.63
N ASP A 144 4.62 17.70 -4.73
CA ASP A 144 5.11 19.09 -4.79
C ASP A 144 4.01 20.10 -4.42
N LYS A 145 2.76 19.82 -4.80
CA LYS A 145 1.61 20.70 -4.54
C LYS A 145 1.11 20.64 -3.10
N TYR A 146 1.06 19.46 -2.49
CA TYR A 146 0.43 19.26 -1.18
C TYR A 146 1.40 18.87 -0.05
N GLY A 147 2.65 18.54 -0.38
CA GLY A 147 3.61 17.94 0.53
C GLY A 147 3.34 16.45 0.78
N LEU A 148 4.13 15.85 1.67
CA LEU A 148 3.96 14.47 2.11
C LEU A 148 2.90 14.37 3.21
N PRO A 149 1.85 13.53 3.08
CA PRO A 149 0.80 13.42 4.10
C PRO A 149 1.29 13.03 5.50
N GLN A 150 2.38 12.27 5.60
CA GLN A 150 2.99 11.94 6.89
C GLN A 150 3.60 13.15 7.60
N GLU A 151 3.85 14.26 6.89
CA GLU A 151 4.38 15.50 7.48
C GLU A 151 3.25 16.45 7.88
N TRP A 152 2.26 16.67 7.01
CA TRP A 152 1.18 17.64 7.27
C TRP A 152 -0.07 17.04 7.94
N ASN A 153 -0.26 15.71 7.89
CA ASN A 153 -1.37 15.00 8.53
C ASN A 153 -0.97 13.65 9.17
N PRO A 154 0.07 13.62 10.03
CA PRO A 154 0.53 12.38 10.68
C PRO A 154 -0.54 11.71 11.54
N ASP A 155 -1.48 12.48 12.10
CA ASP A 155 -2.48 12.02 13.06
C ASP A 155 -3.91 11.93 12.47
N PHE A 156 -4.06 11.91 11.13
CA PHE A 156 -5.35 11.78 10.43
C PHE A 156 -6.39 12.88 10.74
N LYS A 157 -5.97 14.04 11.26
CA LYS A 157 -6.84 15.15 11.64
C LYS A 157 -7.55 15.83 10.45
N TYR A 158 -6.91 15.81 9.27
CA TYR A 158 -7.35 16.56 8.09
C TYR A 158 -7.87 15.68 6.95
N GLY A 159 -8.17 14.42 7.27
CA GLY A 159 -8.62 13.41 6.32
C GLY A 159 -7.87 12.09 6.50
N PRO A 160 -8.20 11.08 5.68
CA PRO A 160 -7.60 9.76 5.77
C PRO A 160 -6.17 9.67 5.20
N GLU A 161 -5.68 10.72 4.54
CA GLU A 161 -4.33 10.75 3.96
C GLU A 161 -3.28 10.94 5.06
N CYS A 162 -2.42 9.96 5.29
CA CYS A 162 -1.26 10.12 6.17
C CYS A 162 0.03 9.53 5.58
N TYR A 163 -0.01 9.04 4.34
CA TYR A 163 1.13 8.64 3.53
C TYR A 163 0.77 8.68 2.04
N VAL A 164 1.75 8.55 1.16
CA VAL A 164 1.53 8.22 -0.26
C VAL A 164 1.76 6.72 -0.44
N GLU A 165 0.73 6.00 -0.88
CA GLU A 165 0.79 4.56 -1.13
C GLU A 165 1.39 4.29 -2.50
N VAL A 166 2.24 3.28 -2.59
CA VAL A 166 2.85 2.80 -3.83
C VAL A 166 2.42 1.37 -4.07
N GLN A 167 1.97 1.09 -5.29
CA GLN A 167 1.71 -0.25 -5.78
C GLN A 167 2.78 -0.63 -6.81
N VAL A 168 3.60 -1.63 -6.47
CA VAL A 168 4.64 -2.18 -7.35
C VAL A 168 4.09 -3.41 -8.07
N TRP A 169 3.98 -3.34 -9.40
CA TRP A 169 3.29 -4.36 -10.20
C TRP A 169 4.22 -5.39 -10.85
N THR A 170 5.46 -5.50 -10.38
CA THR A 170 6.47 -6.45 -10.86
C THR A 170 7.30 -6.97 -9.69
N ASP A 171 7.86 -8.16 -9.89
CA ASP A 171 8.91 -8.71 -9.01
C ASP A 171 10.31 -8.27 -9.43
N ARG A 172 10.45 -7.67 -10.63
CA ARG A 172 11.75 -7.19 -11.13
C ARG A 172 12.32 -6.10 -10.23
N GLY A 173 13.59 -6.26 -9.86
CA GLY A 173 14.29 -5.39 -8.92
C GLY A 173 14.01 -5.72 -7.45
N LEU A 174 13.08 -6.63 -7.16
CA LEU A 174 12.73 -7.06 -5.81
C LEU A 174 13.24 -8.48 -5.45
N GLU A 175 13.89 -9.17 -6.38
CA GLU A 175 14.15 -10.61 -6.31
C GLU A 175 14.92 -11.01 -5.04
N LYS A 176 15.88 -10.19 -4.61
CA LYS A 176 16.68 -10.42 -3.39
C LYS A 176 15.87 -10.45 -2.08
N TRP A 177 14.59 -10.08 -2.12
CA TRP A 177 13.71 -10.05 -0.95
C TRP A 177 12.49 -10.98 -1.09
N LEU A 178 12.34 -11.70 -2.21
CA LEU A 178 11.19 -12.59 -2.46
C LEU A 178 11.47 -14.06 -2.06
N GLU A 179 12.65 -14.35 -1.50
CA GLU A 179 13.08 -15.69 -1.07
C GLU A 179 12.41 -16.18 0.24
#